data_AF-A0AAV6XZZ8-F1
#
_entry.id   AF-A0AAV6XZZ8-F1
#
_cell.length_a   1.000
_cell.length_b   1.000
_cell.length_c   1.000
_cell.angle_alpha   90.00
_cell.angle_beta   90.00
_cell.angle_gamma   90.00
#
_symmetry.space_group_name_H-M   'P 1'
#
loop_
_entity.id
_entity.type
_entity.pdbx_description
1 polymer ?
#
loop_
_entity_poly.entity_id
_entity_poly.type
_entity_poly.pdbx_seq_one_letter_code
_entity_poly.pdbx_strand_id
1 'polypeptide(L)'
;MENQPSSAAPILAQDAMFENVRRSITYHPSVWGDYFLSHASNFTELSAIEVKELQKLREEVRKLLITTPNNSLHKIELIDAVQRLGVAYHFEDEIEISLKSIYDTNYSECNNKDYDLHMVALRFRLLRQQGYDLSSGKC
;
A
#
# COMPACT_ATOMS: atom_id res chain seq x y z
N MET A 1 59.27 52.25 -52.81
CA MET A 1 59.53 53.09 -51.62
C MET A 1 59.05 52.32 -50.41
N GLU A 2 59.99 52.01 -49.53
CA GLU A 2 59.83 51.28 -48.27
C GLU A 2 59.06 52.06 -47.18
N ASN A 3 58.58 51.29 -46.19
CA ASN A 3 58.21 51.62 -44.80
C ASN A 3 56.79 52.16 -44.55
N GLN A 4 56.01 51.70 -43.56
CA GLN A 4 56.26 51.06 -42.25
C GLN A 4 54.97 50.32 -41.76
N PRO A 5 55.02 49.45 -40.70
CA PRO A 5 53.92 48.58 -40.31
C PRO A 5 52.92 49.29 -39.39
N SER A 6 51.61 49.09 -39.63
CA SER A 6 50.56 49.57 -38.72
C SER A 6 50.42 48.60 -37.55
N SER A 7 50.63 49.12 -36.34
CA SER A 7 50.40 48.43 -35.07
C SER A 7 48.92 48.03 -34.94
N ALA A 8 48.65 46.74 -34.76
CA ALA A 8 47.34 46.24 -34.38
C ALA A 8 47.35 45.92 -32.88
N ALA A 9 46.59 46.69 -32.09
CA ALA A 9 46.28 46.37 -30.71
C ALA A 9 45.43 45.08 -30.63
N PRO A 10 45.56 44.26 -29.57
CA PRO A 10 44.94 42.95 -29.53
C PRO A 10 43.42 43.07 -29.45
N ILE A 11 42.75 42.17 -30.18
CA ILE A 11 41.32 41.91 -30.05
C ILE A 11 41.07 41.49 -28.60
N LEU A 12 40.32 42.32 -27.88
CA LEU A 12 39.70 41.93 -26.62
C LEU A 12 38.69 40.84 -26.96
N ALA A 13 39.14 39.59 -26.95
CA ALA A 13 38.27 38.44 -26.86
C ALA A 13 37.56 38.57 -25.52
N GLN A 14 36.34 39.14 -25.55
CA GLN A 14 35.35 38.82 -24.54
C GLN A 14 35.04 37.36 -24.72
N ASP A 15 35.87 36.54 -24.08
CA ASP A 15 35.58 35.16 -23.76
C ASP A 15 34.38 35.23 -22.81
N ALA A 16 33.19 35.32 -23.41
CA ALA A 16 31.94 35.13 -22.69
C ALA A 16 31.93 33.67 -22.27
N MET A 17 32.63 33.38 -21.16
CA MET A 17 32.36 32.22 -20.35
C MET A 17 30.88 32.33 -19.97
N PHE A 18 30.03 31.69 -20.76
CA PHE A 18 28.75 31.21 -20.26
C PHE A 18 29.11 30.18 -19.20
N GLU A 19 29.50 30.66 -18.02
CA GLU A 19 29.38 29.88 -16.80
C GLU A 19 27.92 29.42 -16.80
N ASN A 20 27.73 28.12 -16.97
CA ASN A 20 26.45 27.50 -16.74
C ASN A 20 26.16 27.66 -15.25
N VAL A 21 25.67 28.85 -14.86
CA VAL A 21 25.22 29.17 -13.50
C VAL A 21 23.92 28.40 -13.29
N ARG A 22 24.05 27.09 -13.05
CA ARG A 22 22.94 26.26 -12.63
C ARG A 22 22.54 26.75 -11.24
N ARG A 23 21.27 27.12 -11.07
CA ARG A 23 20.73 27.55 -9.77
C ARG A 23 21.03 26.46 -8.74
N SER A 24 21.88 26.79 -7.76
CA SER A 24 22.17 25.91 -6.64
C SER A 24 20.95 25.91 -5.71
N ILE A 25 20.33 24.76 -5.54
CA ILE A 25 19.24 24.55 -4.57
C ILE A 25 19.78 23.61 -3.50
N THR A 26 19.76 24.08 -2.26
CA THR A 26 20.16 23.29 -1.08
C THR A 26 18.96 22.50 -0.59
N TYR A 27 18.97 21.18 -0.81
CA TYR A 27 17.97 20.28 -0.24
C TYR A 27 18.35 19.87 1.17
N HIS A 28 17.35 19.62 2.01
CA HIS A 28 17.60 19.02 3.32
C HIS A 28 18.15 17.59 3.13
N PRO A 29 19.17 17.18 3.89
CA PRO A 29 19.72 15.83 3.81
C PRO A 29 18.67 14.76 4.15
N SER A 30 18.92 13.53 3.69
CA SER A 30 18.08 12.38 4.05
C SER A 30 18.06 12.20 5.57
N VAL A 31 16.86 12.05 6.15
CA VAL A 31 16.68 11.72 7.57
C VAL A 31 17.35 10.39 7.94
N TRP A 32 17.49 9.49 6.96
CA TRP A 32 18.00 8.13 7.17
C TRP A 32 19.46 7.93 6.77
N GLY A 33 20.04 8.87 5.99
CA GLY A 33 21.38 8.71 5.42
C GLY A 33 21.58 7.31 4.82
N ASP A 34 22.62 6.62 5.26
CA ASP A 34 22.98 5.27 4.83
C ASP A 34 22.50 4.17 5.80
N TYR A 35 21.69 4.51 6.81
CA TYR A 35 21.32 3.61 7.92
C TYR A 35 20.75 2.26 7.45
N PHE A 36 19.89 2.26 6.43
CA PHE A 36 19.29 1.03 5.91
C PHE A 36 20.19 0.26 4.94
N LEU A 37 21.28 0.85 4.45
CA LEU A 37 22.19 0.19 3.50
C LEU A 37 22.97 -0.95 4.16
N SER A 38 23.23 -0.88 5.47
CA SER A 38 23.94 -1.93 6.22
C SER A 38 23.02 -3.03 6.76
N HIS A 39 21.72 -2.75 6.91
CA HIS A 39 20.77 -3.62 7.59
C HIS A 39 20.23 -4.75 6.69
N ALA A 40 20.29 -4.59 5.36
CA ALA A 40 19.77 -5.58 4.42
C ALA A 40 20.46 -6.96 4.52
N SER A 41 21.67 -7.03 5.06
CA SER A 41 22.45 -8.27 5.17
C SER A 41 22.15 -9.11 6.42
N ASN A 42 21.44 -8.55 7.41
CA ASN A 42 21.21 -9.18 8.72
C ASN A 42 19.75 -9.59 8.91
N PHE A 43 19.05 -9.98 7.85
CA PHE A 43 17.71 -10.54 7.99
C PHE A 43 17.83 -11.79 8.86
N THR A 44 17.27 -11.75 10.07
CA THR A 44 17.29 -12.89 10.97
C THR A 44 16.36 -13.93 10.37
N GLU A 45 16.94 -14.98 9.81
CA GLU A 45 16.18 -16.12 9.30
C GLU A 45 15.39 -16.71 10.46
N LEU A 46 14.07 -16.85 10.29
CA LEU A 46 13.21 -17.42 11.32
C LEU A 46 13.72 -18.82 11.68
N SER A 47 13.78 -19.12 12.96
CA SER A 47 14.10 -20.47 13.41
C SER A 47 13.04 -21.45 12.94
N ALA A 48 13.41 -22.73 12.81
CA ALA A 48 12.48 -23.79 12.42
C ALA A 48 11.25 -23.89 13.36
N ILE A 49 11.41 -23.49 14.63
CA ILE A 49 10.32 -23.44 15.61
C ILE A 49 9.35 -22.31 15.28
N GLU A 50 9.85 -21.10 15.03
CA GLU A 50 9.03 -19.92 14.68
C GLU A 50 8.26 -20.14 13.37
N VAL A 51 8.90 -20.73 12.35
CA VAL A 51 8.23 -21.06 11.08
C VAL A 51 7.07 -22.03 11.31
N LYS A 52 7.26 -23.04 12.15
CA LYS A 52 6.23 -24.03 12.47
C LYS A 52 5.06 -23.40 13.23
N GLU A 53 5.34 -22.51 14.17
CA GLU A 53 4.30 -21.78 14.92
C GLU A 53 3.51 -20.84 14.01
N LEU A 54 4.19 -20.12 13.12
CA LEU A 54 3.55 -19.26 12.12
C LEU A 54 2.64 -20.06 11.18
N GLN A 55 3.10 -21.22 10.69
CA GLN A 55 2.29 -22.08 9.85
C GLN A 55 1.06 -22.60 10.59
N LYS A 56 1.21 -23.00 11.87
CA LYS A 56 0.09 -23.44 12.70
C LYS A 56 -0.94 -22.32 12.89
N LEU A 57 -0.49 -21.11 13.22
CA LEU A 57 -1.37 -19.97 13.44
C LEU A 57 -2.10 -19.56 12.15
N ARG A 58 -1.40 -19.58 11.02
CA ARG A 58 -2.01 -19.34 9.70
C ARG A 58 -3.13 -20.33 9.43
N GLU A 59 -2.91 -21.62 9.69
CA GLU A 59 -3.95 -22.64 9.52
C GLU A 59 -5.14 -22.47 10.47
N GLU A 60 -4.92 -22.01 11.70
CA GLU A 60 -6.00 -21.71 12.64
C GLU A 60 -6.86 -20.54 12.15
N VAL A 61 -6.24 -19.44 11.69
CA VAL A 61 -6.96 -18.30 11.11
C VAL A 61 -7.73 -18.72 9.86
N ARG A 62 -7.11 -19.52 8.98
CA ARG A 62 -7.77 -20.07 7.78
C ARG A 62 -9.01 -20.89 8.14
N LYS A 63 -8.91 -21.77 9.14
CA LYS A 63 -10.06 -22.56 9.62
C LYS A 63 -11.16 -21.70 10.20
N LEU A 64 -10.81 -20.64 10.92
CA LEU A 64 -11.79 -19.70 11.45
C LEU A 64 -12.51 -18.98 10.30
N LEU A 65 -11.76 -18.50 9.30
CA LEU A 65 -12.29 -17.89 8.08
C LEU A 65 -13.17 -18.84 7.27
N ILE A 66 -13.03 -20.17 7.38
CA ILE A 66 -13.90 -21.12 6.66
C ILE A 66 -15.14 -21.49 7.50
N THR A 67 -14.96 -21.71 8.80
CA THR A 67 -16.01 -22.27 9.67
C THR A 67 -16.99 -21.23 10.20
N THR A 68 -16.56 -19.97 10.37
CA THR A 68 -17.46 -18.91 10.83
C THR A 68 -18.54 -18.65 9.78
N PRO A 69 -19.83 -18.54 10.14
CA PRO A 69 -20.90 -18.28 9.16
C PRO A 69 -20.76 -16.92 8.47
N ASN A 70 -20.94 -16.87 7.14
CA ASN A 70 -20.76 -15.65 6.34
C ASN A 70 -21.72 -14.51 6.74
N ASN A 71 -22.92 -14.83 7.20
CA ASN A 71 -23.92 -13.84 7.65
C ASN A 71 -23.67 -13.32 9.08
N SER A 72 -22.71 -13.87 9.82
CA SER A 72 -22.43 -13.46 11.20
C SER A 72 -21.60 -12.18 11.30
N LEU A 73 -21.82 -11.38 12.36
CA LEU A 73 -20.98 -10.21 12.65
C LEU A 73 -19.51 -10.60 12.82
N HIS A 74 -19.27 -11.71 13.52
CA HIS A 74 -17.94 -12.25 13.77
C HIS A 74 -17.15 -12.51 12.49
N LYS A 75 -17.78 -12.96 11.39
CA LYS A 75 -17.07 -13.12 10.11
C LYS A 75 -16.55 -11.80 9.58
N ILE A 76 -17.41 -10.79 9.57
CA ILE A 76 -17.11 -9.48 9.00
C ILE A 76 -16.03 -8.77 9.83
N GLU A 77 -16.07 -8.89 11.15
CA GLU A 77 -15.02 -8.40 12.05
C GLU A 77 -13.71 -9.17 11.87
N LEU A 78 -13.76 -10.48 11.67
CA LEU A 78 -12.58 -11.29 11.41
C LEU A 78 -11.88 -10.87 10.10
N ILE A 79 -12.65 -10.68 9.03
CA ILE A 79 -12.10 -10.20 7.74
C ILE A 79 -11.47 -8.81 7.93
N ASP A 80 -12.16 -7.89 8.62
CA ASP A 80 -11.64 -6.55 8.88
C ASP A 80 -10.33 -6.58 9.68
N ALA A 81 -10.27 -7.42 10.72
CA ALA A 81 -9.08 -7.58 11.55
C ALA A 81 -7.89 -8.11 10.73
N VAL A 82 -8.11 -9.16 9.93
CA VAL A 82 -7.08 -9.76 9.07
C VAL A 82 -6.54 -8.76 8.05
N GLN A 83 -7.41 -7.93 7.45
CA GLN A 83 -7.01 -6.86 6.54
C GLN A 83 -6.22 -5.75 7.24
N ARG A 84 -6.68 -5.28 8.40
CA ARG A 84 -6.02 -4.21 9.18
C ARG A 84 -4.68 -4.62 9.75
N LEU A 85 -4.47 -5.91 10.02
CA LEU A 85 -3.19 -6.47 10.44
C LEU A 85 -2.19 -6.58 9.28
N GLY A 86 -2.59 -6.36 8.04
CA GLY A 86 -1.71 -6.45 6.87
C GLY A 86 -1.33 -7.88 6.49
N VAL A 87 -2.09 -8.88 6.95
CA VAL A 87 -1.82 -10.31 6.69
C VAL A 87 -2.86 -10.98 5.79
N ALA A 88 -3.79 -10.19 5.23
CA ALA A 88 -4.86 -10.69 4.36
C ALA A 88 -4.37 -11.39 3.09
N TYR A 89 -3.17 -11.07 2.60
CA TYR A 89 -2.57 -11.69 1.41
C TYR A 89 -2.33 -13.21 1.57
N HIS A 90 -2.38 -13.74 2.79
CA HIS A 90 -2.32 -15.19 3.03
C HIS A 90 -3.66 -15.91 2.89
N PHE A 91 -4.76 -15.17 2.78
CA PHE A 91 -6.14 -15.66 2.87
C PHE A 91 -7.06 -15.06 1.80
N GLU A 92 -6.48 -14.67 0.64
CA GLU A 92 -7.21 -13.96 -0.41
C GLU A 92 -8.44 -14.75 -0.88
N ASP A 93 -8.27 -16.05 -1.13
CA ASP A 93 -9.34 -16.95 -1.56
C ASP A 93 -10.47 -17.05 -0.52
N GLU A 94 -10.14 -17.29 0.75
CA GLU A 94 -11.15 -17.41 1.81
C GLU A 94 -11.93 -16.11 2.02
N ILE A 95 -11.26 -14.96 1.92
CA ILE A 95 -11.87 -13.64 2.03
C ILE A 95 -12.76 -13.36 0.83
N GLU A 96 -12.31 -13.63 -0.39
CA GLU A 96 -13.08 -13.43 -1.62
C GLU A 96 -14.37 -14.26 -1.59
N ILE A 97 -14.26 -15.55 -1.29
CA ILE A 97 -15.41 -16.47 -1.18
C ILE A 97 -16.41 -15.97 -0.13
N SER A 98 -15.91 -15.53 1.04
CA SER A 98 -16.76 -15.02 2.11
C SER A 98 -17.48 -13.73 1.71
N LEU A 99 -16.76 -12.78 1.12
CA LEU A 99 -17.33 -11.49 0.70
C LEU A 99 -18.33 -11.66 -0.45
N LYS A 100 -18.06 -12.54 -1.41
CA LYS A 100 -19.01 -12.90 -2.45
C LYS A 100 -20.32 -13.44 -1.86
N SER A 101 -20.21 -14.38 -0.93
CA SER A 101 -21.39 -14.93 -0.24
C SER A 101 -22.16 -13.87 0.56
N ILE A 102 -21.47 -12.94 1.22
CA ILE A 102 -22.09 -11.82 1.92
C ILE A 102 -22.84 -10.91 0.93
N TYR A 103 -22.21 -10.59 -0.20
CA TYR A 103 -22.80 -9.77 -1.26
C TYR A 103 -24.08 -10.40 -1.82
N ASP A 104 -24.02 -11.69 -2.19
CA ASP A 104 -25.16 -12.44 -2.73
C ASP A 104 -26.33 -12.52 -1.73
N THR A 105 -26.03 -12.60 -0.43
CA THR A 105 -27.05 -12.67 0.63
C THR A 105 -27.68 -11.30 0.92
N ASN A 106 -26.91 -10.20 0.79
CA ASN A 106 -27.34 -8.85 1.16
C ASN A 106 -28.61 -8.41 0.39
N TYR A 107 -28.72 -8.76 -0.89
CA TYR A 107 -29.89 -8.47 -1.73
C TYR A 107 -31.21 -9.09 -1.21
N SER A 108 -31.13 -10.20 -0.47
CA SER A 108 -32.30 -10.92 0.03
C SER A 108 -32.86 -10.34 1.34
N GLU A 109 -32.03 -9.59 2.07
CA GLU A 109 -32.20 -9.34 3.49
C GLU A 109 -32.63 -7.88 3.79
N CYS A 110 -32.63 -7.00 2.77
CA CYS A 110 -32.91 -5.56 2.81
C CYS A 110 -34.16 -5.06 3.56
N ASN A 111 -35.09 -5.95 3.93
CA ASN A 111 -36.36 -5.63 4.59
C ASN A 111 -36.41 -5.92 6.09
N ASN A 112 -35.32 -6.40 6.70
CA ASN A 112 -35.31 -6.67 8.14
C ASN A 112 -35.09 -5.40 8.96
N LYS A 113 -35.92 -5.14 9.98
CA LYS A 113 -35.88 -3.87 10.74
C LYS A 113 -34.87 -3.85 11.90
N ASP A 114 -34.17 -4.97 12.13
CA ASP A 114 -33.23 -5.16 13.23
C ASP A 114 -31.75 -5.13 12.77
N TYR A 115 -31.42 -4.31 11.77
CA TYR A 115 -30.03 -4.19 11.32
C TYR A 115 -29.19 -3.37 12.30
N ASP A 116 -28.14 -4.00 12.82
CA ASP A 116 -27.06 -3.33 13.52
C ASP A 116 -26.26 -2.42 12.55
N LEU A 117 -26.21 -1.12 12.87
CA LEU A 117 -25.50 -0.11 12.09
C LEU A 117 -24.01 -0.47 11.91
N HIS A 118 -23.38 -1.04 12.93
CA HIS A 118 -21.98 -1.45 12.88
C HIS A 118 -21.78 -2.54 11.83
N MET A 119 -22.58 -3.61 11.87
CA MET A 119 -22.58 -4.66 10.85
C MET A 119 -22.77 -4.11 9.43
N VAL A 120 -23.79 -3.26 9.22
CA VAL A 120 -24.11 -2.71 7.89
C VAL A 120 -22.96 -1.85 7.36
N ALA A 121 -22.41 -0.97 8.20
CA ALA A 121 -21.30 -0.09 7.83
C ALA A 121 -20.04 -0.88 7.48
N LEU A 122 -19.71 -1.93 8.24
CA LEU A 122 -18.56 -2.80 7.94
C LEU A 122 -18.77 -3.57 6.64
N ARG A 123 -19.95 -4.20 6.43
CA ARG A 123 -20.26 -4.90 5.18
C ARG A 123 -20.10 -3.99 3.98
N PHE A 124 -20.71 -2.81 4.04
CA PHE A 124 -20.67 -1.82 2.97
C PHE A 124 -19.22 -1.45 2.63
N ARG A 125 -18.42 -1.12 3.65
CA ARG A 125 -17.01 -0.75 3.46
C ARG A 125 -16.20 -1.89 2.85
N LEU A 126 -16.25 -3.10 3.42
CA LEU A 126 -15.43 -4.23 2.97
C LEU A 126 -15.77 -4.63 1.53
N LEU A 127 -17.05 -4.66 1.18
CA LEU A 127 -17.50 -4.98 -0.18
C LEU A 127 -17.03 -3.91 -1.19
N ARG A 128 -17.19 -2.62 -0.86
CA ARG A 128 -16.72 -1.53 -1.74
C ARG A 128 -15.20 -1.54 -1.90
N GLN A 129 -14.45 -1.87 -0.85
CA GLN A 129 -12.99 -2.01 -0.90
C GLN A 129 -12.54 -3.11 -1.88
N GLN A 130 -13.36 -4.15 -2.06
CA GLN A 130 -13.12 -5.24 -3.03
C GLN A 130 -13.78 -5.01 -4.40
N GLY A 131 -14.30 -3.80 -4.65
CA GLY A 131 -14.87 -3.43 -5.96
C GLY A 131 -16.29 -3.90 -6.21
N TYR A 132 -17.01 -4.42 -5.21
CA TYR A 132 -18.42 -4.74 -5.35
C TYR A 132 -19.26 -3.46 -5.49
N ASP A 133 -20.23 -3.48 -6.40
CA ASP A 133 -21.16 -2.37 -6.60
C ASP A 133 -22.30 -2.44 -5.58
N LEU A 134 -22.37 -1.45 -4.70
CA LEU A 134 -23.40 -1.35 -3.67
C LEU A 134 -24.12 -0.01 -3.79
N SER A 135 -25.44 -0.08 -3.78
CA SER A 135 -26.30 1.11 -3.70
C SER A 135 -26.21 1.72 -2.31
N SER A 136 -26.11 3.05 -2.22
CA SER A 136 -26.20 3.78 -0.95
C SER A 136 -27.65 3.97 -0.46
N GLY A 137 -28.65 3.68 -1.31
CA GLY A 137 -30.06 3.99 -1.05
C GLY A 137 -30.99 2.76 -1.08
N LYS A 138 -30.45 1.57 -1.34
CA LYS A 138 -31.15 0.30 -1.20
C LYS A 138 -30.16 -0.65 -0.52
N CYS A 139 -30.57 -1.25 0.59
CA CYS A 139 -29.94 -2.50 1.00
C CYS A 139 -29.99 -3.48 -0.17
#